data_AF-A0A9P1BLZ3-F1
#
_entry.id   AF-A0A9P1BLZ3-F1
#
_cell.length_a   1.000
_cell.length_b   1.000
_cell.length_c   1.000
_cell.angle_alpha   90.00
_cell.angle_beta   90.00
_cell.angle_gamma   90.00
#
_symmetry.space_group_name_H-M   'P 1'
#
loop_
_entity.id
_entity.type
_entity.pdbx_description
1 polymer ?
#
loop_
_entity_poly.entity_id
_entity_poly.type
_entity_poly.pdbx_seq_one_letter_code
_entity_poly.pdbx_strand_id
1 'polypeptide(L)'
;MKRRRSLLSLVALGASGAAWAVPRRWLLPAAALGAAWPAQAQPAEEDVAMMQNALSSVRRIGDFPSKAALSNAEDELTALLARWRRFAGQVAPNELPAILRNRAAVKLRGSRAEEALADLDEALELCKKAKSDQLVQYDEMPKVLIARGGALRALRRYSEAVKDYDLAGDLFGEPDLEMLSGRAQAKVGLQEPAAAAEDFDAAAELLRLAGRRPEAEIEAERGAVQRMAAEDLLPAEEAFAGVIRRSVGLLSKDMGLLQRVVLADSDARMAMTAISWHKKQPEIAEAYWRDGCDRLTILADEATGKNLALGFADGDVYNCTRYASDSTWIREVRGWPQQAIGWFEDFLRNRDPSAAPRESYVQDLMAGKRPGEGSTLMDLAIATDVFRRSDPLADIQKNLQRDPLLQQERERAER
;
A
#
# COMPACT_ATOMS: atom_id res chain seq x y z
N MET A 1 -32.15 -4.08 -26.45
CA MET A 1 -32.43 -4.07 -25.00
C MET A 1 -31.17 -3.68 -24.24
N LYS A 2 -31.02 -2.40 -23.88
CA LYS A 2 -29.89 -1.86 -23.11
C LYS A 2 -30.26 -1.91 -21.63
N ARG A 3 -29.58 -2.72 -20.81
CA ARG A 3 -29.73 -2.66 -19.35
C ARG A 3 -28.97 -1.45 -18.82
N ARG A 4 -29.70 -0.56 -18.14
CA ARG A 4 -29.16 0.59 -17.42
C ARG A 4 -28.26 0.10 -16.29
N ARG A 5 -27.01 0.59 -16.27
CA ARG A 5 -26.08 0.46 -15.14
C ARG A 5 -26.59 1.32 -13.99
N SER A 6 -26.77 0.72 -12.81
CA SER A 6 -27.03 1.47 -11.57
C SER A 6 -25.70 1.89 -10.96
N LEU A 7 -25.49 3.20 -10.83
CA LEU A 7 -24.27 3.87 -10.36
C LEU A 7 -24.27 4.11 -8.84
N LEU A 8 -24.81 3.17 -8.05
CA LEU A 8 -24.96 3.33 -6.59
C LEU A 8 -24.27 2.21 -5.82
N SER A 9 -22.95 2.28 -5.77
CA SER A 9 -22.12 1.58 -4.77
C SER A 9 -20.71 2.16 -4.82
N LEU A 10 -20.54 3.38 -4.33
CA LEU A 10 -19.24 4.07 -4.29
C LEU A 10 -19.16 5.01 -3.09
N VAL A 11 -19.44 4.48 -1.90
CA VAL A 11 -19.01 5.09 -0.63
C VAL A 11 -18.76 3.98 0.38
N ALA A 12 -17.50 3.55 0.49
CA ALA A 12 -16.83 3.09 1.71
C ALA A 12 -15.62 2.22 1.33
N LEU A 13 -14.41 2.72 1.62
CA LEU A 13 -13.33 2.04 2.35
C LEU A 13 -12.00 2.71 1.97
N GLY A 14 -11.62 3.66 2.81
CA GLY A 14 -10.26 4.17 2.86
C GLY A 14 -9.34 3.19 3.60
N ALA A 15 -8.06 3.28 3.24
CA ALA A 15 -6.89 2.74 3.91
C ALA A 15 -6.65 1.23 3.83
N SER A 16 -5.47 0.92 3.32
CA SER A 16 -4.83 -0.40 3.28
C SER A 16 -4.65 -0.94 4.71
N GLY A 17 -5.15 -2.14 4.98
CA GLY A 17 -4.94 -2.86 6.24
C GLY A 17 -6.18 -3.58 6.75
N ALA A 18 -6.43 -4.78 6.20
CA ALA A 18 -7.57 -5.66 6.49
C ALA A 18 -8.94 -5.01 6.26
N ALA A 19 -9.71 -5.51 5.30
CA ALA A 19 -11.11 -5.15 5.15
C ALA A 19 -11.93 -5.58 6.38
N TRP A 20 -11.90 -4.76 7.43
CA TRP A 20 -12.80 -4.85 8.56
C TRP A 20 -14.19 -4.53 8.03
N ALA A 21 -15.08 -5.50 7.98
CA ALA A 21 -16.45 -5.29 7.53
C ALA A 21 -17.37 -5.81 8.61
N VAL A 22 -18.19 -4.92 9.16
CA VAL A 22 -19.42 -5.32 9.82
C VAL A 22 -20.29 -5.96 8.72
N PRO A 23 -20.85 -7.16 8.91
CA PRO A 23 -21.70 -7.79 7.90
C PRO A 23 -22.81 -6.83 7.47
N ARG A 24 -23.07 -6.72 6.16
CA ARG A 24 -24.02 -5.72 5.60
C ARG A 24 -25.39 -5.75 6.28
N ARG A 25 -25.81 -6.91 6.79
CA ARG A 25 -27.08 -7.11 7.50
C ARG A 25 -27.20 -6.33 8.81
N TRP A 26 -26.08 -5.91 9.39
CA TRP A 26 -26.03 -5.18 10.65
C TRP A 26 -25.99 -3.65 10.43
N LEU A 27 -25.89 -3.19 9.17
CA LEU A 27 -25.84 -1.79 8.79
C LEU A 27 -27.19 -1.26 8.25
N LEU A 28 -28.19 -2.11 8.10
CA LEU A 28 -29.52 -1.74 7.59
C LEU A 28 -30.59 -1.87 8.67
N PRO A 29 -31.50 -0.89 8.82
CA PRO A 29 -32.66 -1.05 9.70
C PRO A 29 -33.58 -2.16 9.17
N ALA A 30 -34.16 -2.95 10.08
CA ALA A 30 -34.98 -4.12 9.77
C ALA A 30 -36.13 -3.85 8.77
N ALA A 31 -36.61 -2.59 8.70
CA ALA A 31 -37.69 -2.18 7.80
C ALA A 31 -37.28 -1.99 6.33
N ALA A 32 -35.98 -1.87 6.01
CA ALA A 32 -35.51 -1.60 4.65
C ALA A 32 -35.35 -2.87 3.78
N LEU A 33 -35.44 -4.07 4.38
CA LEU A 33 -35.25 -5.35 3.70
C LEU A 33 -36.61 -5.96 3.35
N GLY A 34 -37.26 -5.39 2.34
CA GLY A 34 -38.52 -5.86 1.77
C GLY A 34 -38.36 -7.18 1.00
N ALA A 35 -38.13 -8.28 1.70
CA ALA A 35 -38.40 -9.64 1.24
C ALA A 35 -38.44 -10.57 2.47
N ALA A 36 -39.52 -11.33 2.62
CA ALA A 36 -39.64 -12.35 3.66
C ALA A 36 -38.59 -13.45 3.44
N TRP A 37 -37.45 -13.31 4.09
CA TRP A 37 -36.46 -14.38 4.26
C TRP A 37 -36.84 -15.24 5.47
N PRO A 38 -36.43 -16.53 5.50
CA PRO A 38 -36.76 -17.42 6.61
C PRO A 38 -36.32 -16.79 7.93
N ALA A 39 -37.01 -17.14 9.01
CA ALA A 39 -36.83 -16.64 10.37
C ALA A 39 -35.41 -16.93 10.91
N GLN A 40 -34.42 -16.23 10.36
CA GLN A 40 -33.04 -16.27 10.80
C GLN A 40 -32.91 -15.35 12.02
N ALA A 41 -32.17 -15.80 13.03
CA ALA A 41 -31.85 -15.00 14.19
C ALA A 41 -31.15 -13.70 13.74
N GLN A 42 -31.78 -12.56 14.05
CA GLN A 42 -31.17 -11.26 13.82
C GLN A 42 -30.19 -10.94 14.96
N PRO A 43 -29.09 -10.23 14.68
CA PRO A 43 -28.19 -9.74 15.72
C PRO A 43 -28.97 -8.92 16.75
N ALA A 44 -28.75 -9.16 18.04
CA ALA A 44 -29.23 -8.25 19.08
C ALA A 44 -28.45 -6.93 18.99
N GLU A 45 -29.02 -5.81 19.47
CA GLU A 45 -28.29 -4.53 19.55
C GLU A 45 -26.96 -4.66 20.31
N GLU A 46 -26.94 -5.50 21.34
CA GLU A 46 -25.74 -5.86 22.09
C GLU A 46 -24.68 -6.54 21.22
N ASP A 47 -25.08 -7.44 20.31
CA ASP A 47 -24.15 -8.10 19.39
C ASP A 47 -23.51 -7.07 18.47
N VAL A 48 -24.33 -6.17 17.91
CA VAL A 48 -23.88 -5.04 17.08
C VAL A 48 -22.89 -4.16 17.83
N ALA A 49 -23.18 -3.83 19.07
CA ALA A 49 -22.29 -3.05 19.93
C ALA A 49 -20.96 -3.78 20.19
N MET A 50 -20.98 -5.08 20.52
CA MET A 50 -19.75 -5.87 20.72
C MET A 50 -18.88 -5.87 19.46
N MET A 51 -19.48 -6.08 18.29
CA MET A 51 -18.74 -6.06 17.03
C MET A 51 -18.16 -4.67 16.74
N GLN A 52 -18.95 -3.60 16.92
CA GLN A 52 -18.49 -2.23 16.69
C GLN A 52 -17.39 -1.81 17.68
N ASN A 53 -17.49 -2.21 18.95
CA ASN A 53 -16.47 -1.94 19.97
C ASN A 53 -15.16 -2.67 19.66
N ALA A 54 -15.22 -3.94 19.31
CA ALA A 54 -14.06 -4.74 18.92
C ALA A 54 -13.38 -4.14 17.68
N LEU A 55 -14.16 -3.72 16.68
CA LEU A 55 -13.61 -3.13 15.47
C LEU A 55 -13.06 -1.71 15.69
N SER A 56 -13.74 -0.88 16.50
CA SER A 56 -13.34 0.51 16.75
C SER A 56 -12.08 0.61 17.61
N SER A 57 -11.92 -0.29 18.58
CA SER A 57 -10.71 -0.37 19.42
C SER A 57 -9.46 -0.73 18.64
N VAL A 58 -9.61 -1.38 17.48
CA VAL A 58 -8.51 -1.80 16.60
C VAL A 58 -8.36 -0.88 15.37
N ARG A 59 -9.35 -0.04 15.06
CA ARG A 59 -9.40 0.80 13.83
C ARG A 59 -8.76 2.19 13.93
N ARG A 60 -8.25 2.66 15.07
CA ARG A 60 -7.67 4.02 15.13
C ARG A 60 -6.49 4.14 14.17
N ILE A 61 -6.73 4.89 13.10
CA ILE A 61 -5.76 5.15 12.02
C ILE A 61 -4.57 5.89 12.63
N GLY A 62 -3.37 5.35 12.43
CA GLY A 62 -2.12 5.94 12.92
C GLY A 62 -1.64 5.44 14.28
N ASP A 63 -2.53 4.83 15.09
CA ASP A 63 -2.15 4.23 16.36
C ASP A 63 -1.94 2.72 16.20
N PHE A 64 -0.74 2.23 16.52
CA PHE A 64 -0.56 0.81 16.79
C PHE A 64 -1.45 0.45 17.99
N PRO A 65 -2.47 -0.40 17.83
CA PRO A 65 -3.38 -0.71 18.92
C PRO A 65 -2.58 -1.31 20.09
N SER A 66 -2.85 -0.84 21.31
CA SER A 66 -2.17 -1.36 22.49
C SER A 66 -2.46 -2.85 22.65
N LYS A 67 -1.56 -3.59 23.31
CA LYS A 67 -1.81 -5.01 23.64
C LYS A 67 -3.14 -5.20 24.38
N ALA A 68 -3.51 -4.25 25.25
CA ALA A 68 -4.79 -4.26 25.95
C ALA A 68 -5.98 -4.08 25.00
N ALA A 69 -5.89 -3.17 24.01
CA ALA A 69 -6.95 -2.99 23.02
C ALA A 69 -7.14 -4.25 22.16
N LEU A 70 -6.06 -4.90 21.74
CA LEU A 70 -6.11 -6.16 21.01
C LEU A 70 -6.71 -7.30 21.85
N SER A 71 -6.34 -7.40 23.13
CA SER A 71 -6.91 -8.39 24.06
C SER A 71 -8.42 -8.17 24.23
N ASN A 72 -8.85 -6.95 24.51
CA ASN A 72 -10.27 -6.63 24.71
C ASN A 72 -11.10 -6.93 23.45
N ALA A 73 -10.59 -6.56 22.27
CA ALA A 73 -11.27 -6.84 21.00
C ALA A 73 -11.40 -8.35 20.75
N GLU A 74 -10.37 -9.13 21.09
CA GLU A 74 -10.43 -10.59 20.99
C GLU A 74 -11.43 -11.20 21.96
N ASP A 75 -11.48 -10.72 23.21
CA ASP A 75 -12.43 -11.20 24.22
C ASP A 75 -13.87 -10.94 23.78
N GLU A 76 -14.17 -9.73 23.27
CA GLU A 76 -15.48 -9.38 22.71
C GLU A 76 -15.84 -10.28 21.53
N LEU A 77 -14.94 -10.48 20.57
CA LEU A 77 -15.19 -11.35 19.41
C LEU A 77 -15.34 -12.82 19.82
N THR A 78 -14.63 -13.27 20.85
CA THR A 78 -14.73 -14.64 21.38
C THR A 78 -16.06 -14.86 22.08
N ALA A 79 -16.51 -13.90 22.89
CA ALA A 79 -17.83 -13.94 23.52
C ALA A 79 -18.95 -13.91 22.47
N LEU A 80 -18.82 -13.06 21.45
CA LEU A 80 -19.76 -12.97 20.34
C LEU A 80 -19.84 -14.29 19.56
N LEU A 81 -18.69 -14.87 19.20
CA LEU A 81 -18.61 -16.16 18.53
C LEU A 81 -19.26 -17.29 19.34
N ALA A 82 -19.01 -17.33 20.65
CA ALA A 82 -19.60 -18.32 21.55
C ALA A 82 -21.13 -18.19 21.62
N ARG A 83 -21.66 -16.97 21.63
CA ARG A 83 -23.10 -16.70 21.57
C ARG A 83 -23.70 -17.14 20.24
N TRP A 84 -23.08 -16.78 19.13
CA TRP A 84 -23.60 -17.05 17.78
C TRP A 84 -23.56 -18.52 17.40
N ARG A 85 -22.60 -19.28 17.92
CA ARG A 85 -22.57 -20.75 17.78
C ARG A 85 -23.80 -21.43 18.40
N ARG A 86 -24.44 -20.84 19.42
CA ARG A 86 -25.69 -21.37 20.01
C ARG A 86 -26.88 -21.24 19.06
N PHE A 87 -26.80 -20.32 18.10
CA PHE A 87 -27.78 -20.10 17.04
C PHE A 87 -27.34 -20.70 15.70
N ALA A 88 -26.42 -21.68 15.71
CA ALA A 88 -25.97 -22.35 14.50
C ALA A 88 -27.16 -22.93 13.72
N GLY A 89 -27.22 -22.66 12.42
CA GLY A 89 -28.34 -23.04 11.54
C GLY A 89 -29.54 -22.07 11.58
N GLN A 90 -29.58 -21.14 12.54
CA GLN A 90 -30.56 -20.05 12.59
C GLN A 90 -29.95 -18.72 12.15
N VAL A 91 -28.64 -18.55 12.20
CA VAL A 91 -27.95 -17.37 11.66
C VAL A 91 -27.64 -17.51 10.18
N ALA A 92 -27.44 -16.39 9.48
CA ALA A 92 -27.02 -16.46 8.08
C ALA A 92 -25.65 -17.15 7.97
N PRO A 93 -25.41 -17.98 6.93
CA PRO A 93 -24.22 -18.83 6.89
C PRO A 93 -22.89 -18.09 6.77
N ASN A 94 -22.90 -16.80 6.39
CA ASN A 94 -21.72 -15.93 6.27
C ASN A 94 -21.31 -15.26 7.59
N GLU A 95 -22.16 -15.28 8.63
CA GLU A 95 -21.95 -14.49 9.84
C GLU A 95 -20.84 -15.08 10.74
N LEU A 96 -20.86 -16.39 10.96
CA LEU A 96 -19.81 -17.07 11.72
C LEU A 96 -18.42 -16.97 11.06
N PRO A 97 -18.27 -17.22 9.74
CA PRO A 97 -17.03 -16.95 9.02
C PRO A 97 -16.53 -15.50 9.17
N ALA A 98 -17.44 -14.52 9.10
CA ALA A 98 -17.06 -13.11 9.25
C ALA A 98 -16.53 -12.79 10.66
N ILE A 99 -17.17 -13.30 11.72
CA ILE A 99 -16.68 -13.12 13.10
C ILE A 99 -15.30 -13.75 13.27
N LEU A 100 -15.11 -14.98 12.80
CA LEU A 100 -13.82 -15.68 12.83
C LEU A 100 -12.72 -14.91 12.09
N ARG A 101 -13.01 -14.42 10.87
CA ARG A 101 -12.08 -13.61 10.07
C ARG A 101 -11.67 -12.33 10.79
N ASN A 102 -12.63 -11.63 11.43
CA ASN A 102 -12.32 -10.42 12.19
C ASN A 102 -11.48 -10.72 13.44
N ARG A 103 -11.74 -11.83 14.15
CA ARG A 103 -10.89 -12.26 15.26
C ARG A 103 -9.49 -12.64 14.82
N ALA A 104 -9.37 -13.32 13.68
CA ALA A 104 -8.09 -13.62 13.06
C ALA A 104 -7.30 -12.35 12.72
N ALA A 105 -7.95 -11.29 12.23
CA ALA A 105 -7.31 -10.00 11.98
C ALA A 105 -6.76 -9.35 13.26
N VAL A 106 -7.49 -9.45 14.39
CA VAL A 106 -7.00 -9.01 15.71
C VAL A 106 -5.76 -9.82 16.14
N LYS A 107 -5.80 -11.14 15.98
CA LYS A 107 -4.67 -12.04 16.31
C LYS A 107 -3.44 -11.76 15.46
N LEU A 108 -3.60 -11.52 14.15
CA LEU A 108 -2.51 -11.15 13.25
C LEU A 108 -1.83 -9.85 13.67
N ARG A 109 -2.61 -8.84 14.08
CA ARG A 109 -2.04 -7.59 14.63
C ARG A 109 -1.30 -7.79 15.94
N GLY A 110 -1.67 -8.81 16.72
CA GLY A 110 -0.94 -9.26 17.90
C GLY A 110 0.23 -10.20 17.61
N SER A 111 0.63 -10.38 16.35
CA SER A 111 1.68 -11.32 15.91
C SER A 111 1.42 -12.78 16.26
N ARG A 112 0.14 -13.19 16.37
CA ARG A 112 -0.29 -14.57 16.66
C ARG A 112 -0.83 -15.24 15.40
N ALA A 113 0.06 -15.48 14.43
CA ALA A 113 -0.33 -15.91 13.08
C ALA A 113 -0.88 -17.35 13.04
N GLU A 114 -0.37 -18.25 13.87
CA GLU A 114 -0.86 -19.64 13.97
C GLU A 114 -2.30 -19.68 14.53
N GLU A 115 -2.59 -18.90 15.57
CA GLU A 115 -3.92 -18.82 16.16
C GLU A 115 -4.93 -18.13 15.23
N ALA A 116 -4.46 -17.19 14.41
CA ALA A 116 -5.26 -16.56 13.37
C ALA A 116 -5.57 -17.55 12.24
N LEU A 117 -4.58 -18.35 11.83
CA LEU A 117 -4.76 -19.38 10.81
C LEU A 117 -5.81 -20.42 11.24
N ALA A 118 -5.81 -20.84 12.51
CA ALA A 118 -6.82 -21.74 13.03
C ALA A 118 -8.26 -21.20 12.90
N ASP A 119 -8.46 -19.90 13.18
CA ASP A 119 -9.76 -19.24 13.00
C ASP A 119 -10.17 -19.19 11.51
N LEU A 120 -9.20 -18.94 10.63
CA LEU A 120 -9.42 -18.81 9.18
C LEU A 120 -9.67 -20.17 8.51
N ASP A 121 -9.02 -21.23 8.98
CA ASP A 121 -9.31 -22.60 8.53
C ASP A 121 -10.73 -23.01 8.95
N GLU A 122 -11.15 -22.69 10.18
CA GLU A 122 -12.54 -22.92 10.60
C GLU A 122 -13.53 -22.12 9.74
N ALA A 123 -13.24 -20.83 9.51
CA ALA A 123 -14.08 -19.96 8.69
C ALA A 123 -14.23 -20.50 7.26
N LEU A 124 -13.13 -21.00 6.67
CA LEU A 124 -13.15 -21.56 5.33
C LEU A 124 -13.96 -22.86 5.26
N GLU A 125 -13.85 -23.74 6.26
CA GLU A 125 -14.65 -24.96 6.33
C GLU A 125 -16.16 -24.66 6.45
N LEU A 126 -16.54 -23.64 7.22
CA LEU A 126 -17.92 -23.15 7.27
C LEU A 126 -18.37 -22.61 5.90
N CYS A 127 -17.52 -21.85 5.21
CA CYS A 127 -17.82 -21.35 3.87
C CYS A 127 -18.02 -22.50 2.87
N LYS A 128 -17.16 -23.52 2.88
CA LYS A 128 -17.27 -24.70 2.00
C LYS A 128 -18.55 -25.48 2.25
N LYS A 129 -18.97 -25.63 3.51
CA LYS A 129 -20.24 -26.29 3.87
C LYS A 129 -21.45 -25.52 3.33
N ALA A 130 -21.37 -24.19 3.30
CA ALA A 130 -22.42 -23.31 2.80
C ALA A 130 -22.19 -22.83 1.35
N LYS A 131 -21.39 -23.55 0.55
CA LYS A 131 -21.02 -23.14 -0.83
C LYS A 131 -22.20 -22.95 -1.79
N SER A 132 -23.37 -23.51 -1.49
CA SER A 132 -24.59 -23.31 -2.29
C SER A 132 -25.21 -21.93 -2.07
N ASP A 133 -24.83 -21.23 -1.00
CA ASP A 133 -25.23 -19.86 -0.74
C ASP A 133 -24.29 -18.91 -1.50
N GLN A 134 -24.84 -18.13 -2.43
CA GLN A 134 -24.06 -17.19 -3.26
C GLN A 134 -23.37 -16.10 -2.43
N LEU A 135 -23.97 -15.65 -1.32
CA LEU A 135 -23.38 -14.64 -0.45
C LEU A 135 -22.14 -15.22 0.25
N VAL A 136 -22.21 -16.47 0.68
CA VAL A 136 -21.02 -17.14 1.22
C VAL A 136 -19.97 -17.35 0.14
N GLN A 137 -20.36 -17.87 -1.01
CA GLN A 137 -19.42 -18.26 -2.05
C GLN A 137 -18.67 -17.07 -2.68
N TYR A 138 -19.37 -15.97 -2.96
CA TYR A 138 -18.83 -14.86 -3.76
C TYR A 138 -18.58 -13.57 -2.95
N ASP A 139 -19.02 -13.50 -1.69
CA ASP A 139 -18.74 -12.33 -0.83
C ASP A 139 -17.84 -12.69 0.37
N GLU A 140 -18.17 -13.72 1.16
CA GLU A 140 -17.39 -13.99 2.38
C GLU A 140 -16.20 -14.95 2.17
N MET A 141 -16.37 -16.03 1.40
CA MET A 141 -15.29 -17.00 1.13
C MET A 141 -14.03 -16.34 0.53
N PRO A 142 -14.12 -15.42 -0.45
CA PRO A 142 -12.94 -14.74 -0.98
C PRO A 142 -12.22 -13.88 0.08
N LYS A 143 -12.97 -13.21 0.96
CA LYS A 143 -12.39 -12.41 2.07
C LYS A 143 -11.68 -13.30 3.09
N VAL A 144 -12.25 -14.47 3.39
CA VAL A 144 -11.62 -15.48 4.25
C VAL A 144 -10.33 -15.99 3.62
N LEU A 145 -10.33 -16.28 2.31
CA LEU A 145 -9.13 -16.72 1.58
C LEU A 145 -8.04 -15.65 1.57
N ILE A 146 -8.37 -14.39 1.31
CA ILE A 146 -7.41 -13.26 1.37
C ILE A 146 -6.79 -13.14 2.77
N ALA A 147 -7.62 -13.19 3.81
CA ALA A 147 -7.14 -13.11 5.19
C ALA A 147 -6.26 -14.32 5.54
N ARG A 148 -6.61 -15.52 5.06
CA ARG A 148 -5.82 -16.74 5.25
C ARG A 148 -4.48 -16.67 4.52
N GLY A 149 -4.46 -16.17 3.29
CA GLY A 149 -3.23 -15.85 2.56
C GLY A 149 -2.33 -14.90 3.36
N GLY A 150 -2.92 -13.88 4.01
CA GLY A 150 -2.20 -12.97 4.90
C GLY A 150 -1.56 -13.67 6.10
N ALA A 151 -2.30 -14.58 6.76
CA ALA A 151 -1.78 -15.39 7.87
C ALA A 151 -0.67 -16.35 7.43
N LEU A 152 -0.87 -17.05 6.31
CA LEU A 152 0.11 -17.96 5.73
C LEU A 152 1.40 -17.23 5.33
N ARG A 153 1.29 -16.02 4.79
CA ARG A 153 2.45 -15.17 4.48
C ARG A 153 3.22 -14.78 5.74
N ALA A 154 2.54 -14.43 6.82
CA ALA A 154 3.18 -14.16 8.11
C ALA A 154 3.94 -15.39 8.67
N LEU A 155 3.45 -16.60 8.36
CA LEU A 155 4.10 -17.87 8.68
C LEU A 155 5.14 -18.32 7.66
N ARG A 156 5.44 -17.51 6.64
CA ARG A 156 6.33 -17.84 5.51
C ARG A 156 5.90 -19.07 4.70
N ARG A 157 4.61 -19.41 4.72
CA ARG A 157 3.98 -20.47 3.92
C ARG A 157 3.49 -19.90 2.58
N TYR A 158 4.42 -19.35 1.81
CA TYR A 158 4.09 -18.50 0.65
C TYR A 158 3.36 -19.23 -0.47
N SER A 159 3.70 -20.49 -0.77
CA SER A 159 3.05 -21.27 -1.82
C SER A 159 1.58 -21.57 -1.53
N GLU A 160 1.23 -21.74 -0.25
CA GLU A 160 -0.15 -21.91 0.18
C GLU A 160 -0.89 -20.56 0.16
N ALA A 161 -0.22 -19.47 0.54
CA ALA A 161 -0.79 -18.13 0.45
C ALA A 161 -1.16 -17.76 -1.00
N VAL A 162 -0.29 -18.03 -1.97
CA VAL A 162 -0.57 -17.78 -3.41
C VAL A 162 -1.80 -18.56 -3.87
N LYS A 163 -1.91 -19.85 -3.51
CA LYS A 163 -3.09 -20.67 -3.84
C LYS A 163 -4.40 -20.07 -3.31
N ASP A 164 -4.36 -19.51 -2.10
CA ASP A 164 -5.55 -18.87 -1.52
C ASP A 164 -5.90 -17.57 -2.23
N TYR A 165 -4.90 -16.74 -2.57
CA TYR A 165 -5.14 -15.51 -3.33
C TYR A 165 -5.66 -15.79 -4.74
N ASP A 166 -5.13 -16.82 -5.42
CA ASP A 166 -5.61 -17.23 -6.75
C ASP A 166 -7.07 -17.69 -6.68
N LEU A 167 -7.40 -18.55 -5.71
CA LEU A 167 -8.78 -18.99 -5.51
C LEU A 167 -9.72 -17.82 -5.14
N ALA A 168 -9.25 -16.85 -4.36
CA ALA A 168 -10.04 -15.64 -4.06
C ALA A 168 -10.32 -14.83 -5.33
N GLY A 169 -9.33 -14.70 -6.21
CA GLY A 169 -9.46 -14.00 -7.50
C GLY A 169 -10.45 -14.70 -8.44
N ASP A 170 -10.36 -16.03 -8.53
CA ASP A 170 -11.28 -16.86 -9.32
C ASP A 170 -12.74 -16.71 -8.85
N LEU A 171 -12.96 -16.51 -7.54
CA LEU A 171 -14.28 -16.31 -6.98
C LEU A 171 -14.81 -14.88 -7.15
N PHE A 172 -13.99 -13.85 -6.94
CA PHE A 172 -14.45 -12.47 -7.12
C PHE A 172 -14.77 -12.15 -8.58
N GLY A 173 -13.97 -12.67 -9.53
CA GLY A 173 -14.07 -12.32 -10.94
C GLY A 173 -13.60 -10.91 -11.28
N GLU A 174 -13.33 -10.07 -10.28
CA GLU A 174 -12.72 -8.75 -10.40
C GLU A 174 -11.48 -8.64 -9.50
N PRO A 175 -10.46 -7.87 -9.89
CA PRO A 175 -9.26 -7.70 -9.08
C PRO A 175 -9.54 -6.95 -7.77
N ASP A 176 -9.18 -7.55 -6.64
CA ASP A 176 -9.21 -6.92 -5.31
C ASP A 176 -7.81 -6.42 -4.91
N LEU A 177 -7.73 -5.25 -4.29
CA LEU A 177 -6.46 -4.62 -3.90
C LEU A 177 -5.71 -5.43 -2.83
N GLU A 178 -6.41 -5.90 -1.80
CA GLU A 178 -5.79 -6.65 -0.69
C GLU A 178 -5.29 -8.01 -1.19
N MET A 179 -6.05 -8.63 -2.08
CA MET A 179 -5.64 -9.83 -2.81
C MET A 179 -4.36 -9.60 -3.63
N LEU A 180 -4.34 -8.59 -4.51
CA LEU A 180 -3.19 -8.33 -5.39
C LEU A 180 -1.92 -8.01 -4.60
N SER A 181 -1.98 -7.07 -3.67
CA SER A 181 -0.82 -6.72 -2.85
C SER A 181 -0.36 -7.89 -1.96
N GLY A 182 -1.30 -8.70 -1.45
CA GLY A 182 -0.99 -9.89 -0.66
C GLY A 182 -0.31 -10.98 -1.50
N ARG A 183 -0.83 -11.25 -2.70
CA ARG A 183 -0.27 -12.23 -3.65
C ARG A 183 1.10 -11.81 -4.15
N ALA A 184 1.28 -10.53 -4.50
CA ALA A 184 2.57 -9.97 -4.87
C ALA A 184 3.62 -10.25 -3.79
N GLN A 185 3.33 -9.94 -2.53
CA GLN A 185 4.25 -10.17 -1.41
C GLN A 185 4.52 -11.66 -1.16
N ALA A 186 3.55 -12.54 -1.38
CA ALA A 186 3.78 -13.98 -1.30
C ALA A 186 4.71 -14.47 -2.43
N LYS A 187 4.53 -13.98 -3.66
CA LYS A 187 5.41 -14.25 -4.81
C LYS A 187 6.83 -13.73 -4.60
N VAL A 188 7.00 -12.56 -3.96
CA VAL A 188 8.32 -12.10 -3.49
C VAL A 188 8.96 -13.14 -2.56
N GLY A 189 8.18 -13.68 -1.61
CA GLY A 189 8.64 -14.74 -0.71
C GLY A 189 9.00 -16.06 -1.40
N LEU A 190 8.40 -16.33 -2.57
CA LEU A 190 8.73 -17.47 -3.44
C LEU A 190 9.89 -17.20 -4.40
N GLN A 191 10.47 -16.00 -4.40
CA GLN A 191 11.48 -15.58 -5.37
C GLN A 191 10.95 -15.60 -6.82
N GLU A 192 9.70 -15.18 -7.01
CA GLU A 192 9.06 -15.02 -8.32
C GLU A 192 8.89 -13.53 -8.67
N PRO A 193 9.99 -12.77 -8.87
CA PRO A 193 9.94 -11.31 -8.95
C PRO A 193 9.12 -10.78 -10.14
N ALA A 194 9.23 -11.39 -11.32
CA ALA A 194 8.45 -10.95 -12.48
C ALA A 194 6.93 -11.05 -12.24
N ALA A 195 6.47 -12.17 -11.69
CA ALA A 195 5.06 -12.38 -11.38
C ALA A 195 4.57 -11.51 -10.20
N ALA A 196 5.46 -11.15 -9.27
CA ALA A 196 5.17 -10.20 -8.20
C ALA A 196 5.03 -8.77 -8.72
N ALA A 197 5.87 -8.37 -9.69
CA ALA A 197 5.80 -7.06 -10.33
C ALA A 197 4.44 -6.83 -11.02
N GLU A 198 3.93 -7.83 -11.73
CA GLU A 198 2.62 -7.76 -12.38
C GLU A 198 1.47 -7.49 -11.40
N ASP A 199 1.49 -8.15 -10.24
CA ASP A 199 0.47 -7.94 -9.20
C ASP A 199 0.58 -6.56 -8.54
N PHE A 200 1.80 -6.06 -8.31
CA PHE A 200 2.02 -4.71 -7.81
C PHE A 200 1.58 -3.64 -8.81
N ASP A 201 1.85 -3.83 -10.10
CA ASP A 201 1.41 -2.92 -11.16
C ASP A 201 -0.12 -2.87 -11.25
N ALA A 202 -0.79 -4.03 -11.18
CA ALA A 202 -2.24 -4.12 -11.12
C ALA A 202 -2.81 -3.41 -9.87
N ALA A 203 -2.20 -3.61 -8.70
CA ALA A 203 -2.60 -2.94 -7.46
C ALA A 203 -2.43 -1.42 -7.56
N ALA A 204 -1.31 -0.94 -8.12
CA ALA A 204 -1.06 0.47 -8.34
C ALA A 204 -2.12 1.08 -9.27
N GLU A 205 -2.50 0.38 -10.34
CA GLU A 205 -3.51 0.87 -11.27
C GLU A 205 -4.90 0.97 -10.63
N LEU A 206 -5.32 -0.04 -9.87
CA LEU A 206 -6.58 0.05 -9.10
C LEU A 206 -6.59 1.24 -8.15
N LEU A 207 -5.47 1.51 -7.47
CA LEU A 207 -5.33 2.66 -6.57
C LEU A 207 -5.42 4.00 -7.32
N ARG A 208 -4.84 4.10 -8.53
CA ARG A 208 -4.99 5.31 -9.36
C ARG A 208 -6.43 5.53 -9.79
N LEU A 209 -7.10 4.48 -10.24
CA LEU A 209 -8.52 4.53 -10.62
C LEU A 209 -9.42 4.93 -9.43
N ALA A 210 -9.05 4.53 -8.22
CA ALA A 210 -9.73 4.93 -6.99
C ALA A 210 -9.36 6.34 -6.48
N GLY A 211 -8.49 7.09 -7.18
CA GLY A 211 -8.01 8.41 -6.76
C GLY A 211 -7.02 8.37 -5.58
N ARG A 212 -6.55 7.19 -5.17
CA ARG A 212 -5.60 6.95 -4.07
C ARG A 212 -4.16 7.02 -4.59
N ARG A 213 -3.82 8.19 -5.14
CA ARG A 213 -2.52 8.42 -5.82
C ARG A 213 -1.30 8.14 -4.92
N PRO A 214 -1.26 8.58 -3.64
CA PRO A 214 -0.14 8.27 -2.75
C PRO A 214 0.14 6.77 -2.64
N GLU A 215 -0.89 5.97 -2.36
CA GLU A 215 -0.74 4.52 -2.25
C GLU A 215 -0.36 3.88 -3.58
N ALA A 216 -0.88 4.40 -4.70
CA ALA A 216 -0.55 3.88 -6.02
C ALA A 216 0.95 3.97 -6.33
N GLU A 217 1.61 5.08 -5.95
CA GLU A 217 3.04 5.23 -6.19
C GLU A 217 3.89 4.35 -5.28
N ILE A 218 3.40 4.02 -4.08
CA ILE A 218 4.05 3.02 -3.20
C ILE A 218 3.99 1.62 -3.83
N GLU A 219 2.82 1.18 -4.33
CA GLU A 219 2.74 -0.13 -4.98
C GLU A 219 3.52 -0.15 -6.31
N ALA A 220 3.55 0.96 -7.06
CA ALA A 220 4.33 1.05 -8.29
C ALA A 220 5.85 0.99 -8.04
N GLU A 221 6.34 1.59 -6.95
CA GLU A 221 7.73 1.46 -6.52
C GLU A 221 8.08 0.01 -6.22
N ARG A 222 7.23 -0.71 -5.47
CA ARG A 222 7.44 -2.14 -5.19
C ARG A 222 7.49 -2.97 -6.46
N GLY A 223 6.60 -2.68 -7.42
CA GLY A 223 6.62 -3.31 -8.74
C GLY A 223 7.95 -3.10 -9.46
N ALA A 224 8.45 -1.86 -9.46
CA ALA A 224 9.75 -1.51 -10.06
C ALA A 224 10.93 -2.25 -9.40
N VAL A 225 10.94 -2.37 -8.06
CA VAL A 225 11.95 -3.17 -7.34
C VAL A 225 11.91 -4.63 -7.77
N GLN A 226 10.72 -5.21 -7.97
CA GLN A 226 10.59 -6.58 -8.44
C GLN A 226 11.04 -6.75 -9.90
N ARG A 227 10.82 -5.77 -10.78
CA ARG A 227 11.39 -5.79 -12.14
C ARG A 227 12.91 -5.76 -12.11
N MET A 228 13.49 -4.91 -11.26
CA MET A 228 14.93 -4.88 -11.03
C MET A 228 15.46 -6.23 -10.50
N ALA A 229 14.71 -6.90 -9.63
CA ALA A 229 15.04 -8.23 -9.13
C ALA A 229 14.95 -9.32 -10.21
N ALA A 230 14.06 -9.16 -11.19
CA ALA A 230 13.94 -10.02 -12.35
C ALA A 230 14.97 -9.71 -13.46
N GLU A 231 15.92 -8.79 -13.21
CA GLU A 231 16.89 -8.28 -14.20
C GLU A 231 16.26 -7.58 -15.42
N ASP A 232 14.99 -7.19 -15.31
CA ASP A 232 14.24 -6.44 -16.32
C ASP A 232 14.47 -4.93 -16.14
N LEU A 233 15.73 -4.51 -16.36
CA LEU A 233 16.22 -3.19 -15.92
C LEU A 233 15.53 -2.03 -16.64
N LEU A 234 15.25 -2.13 -17.94
CA LEU A 234 14.66 -1.01 -18.68
C LEU A 234 13.22 -0.72 -18.19
N PRO A 235 12.31 -1.70 -18.09
CA PRO A 235 11.01 -1.50 -17.45
C PRO A 235 11.10 -1.08 -15.98
N ALA A 236 12.10 -1.54 -15.22
CA ALA A 236 12.33 -1.06 -13.86
C ALA A 236 12.66 0.44 -13.84
N GLU A 237 13.57 0.90 -14.70
CA GLU A 237 13.93 2.32 -14.84
C GLU A 237 12.71 3.17 -15.21
N GLU A 238 11.91 2.72 -16.18
CA GLU A 238 10.69 3.42 -16.59
C GLU A 238 9.68 3.54 -15.45
N ALA A 239 9.52 2.47 -14.65
CA ALA A 239 8.64 2.45 -13.50
C ALA A 239 9.13 3.38 -12.38
N PHE A 240 10.41 3.34 -12.03
CA PHE A 240 11.03 4.25 -11.05
C PHE A 240 10.93 5.71 -11.48
N ALA A 241 11.26 6.03 -12.73
CA ALA A 241 11.09 7.37 -13.29
C ALA A 241 9.61 7.81 -13.29
N GLY A 242 8.68 6.86 -13.43
CA GLY A 242 7.25 7.08 -13.25
C GLY A 242 6.88 7.50 -11.83
N VAL A 243 7.37 6.74 -10.83
CA VAL A 243 7.17 7.03 -9.39
C VAL A 243 7.70 8.42 -9.07
N ILE A 244 8.95 8.70 -9.46
CA ILE A 244 9.62 10.00 -9.23
C ILE A 244 8.81 11.17 -9.82
N ARG A 245 8.32 11.04 -11.06
CA ARG A 245 7.53 12.11 -11.68
C ARG A 245 6.17 12.32 -11.01
N ARG A 246 5.55 11.25 -10.52
CA ARG A 246 4.17 11.28 -10.00
C ARG A 246 4.11 11.53 -8.50
N SER A 247 5.23 11.39 -7.78
CA SER A 247 5.37 11.72 -6.36
C SER A 247 5.42 13.24 -6.11
N VAL A 248 5.88 14.01 -7.10
CA VAL A 248 5.99 15.47 -7.03
C VAL A 248 4.62 16.12 -6.80
N GLY A 249 4.53 16.94 -5.75
CA GLY A 249 3.31 17.67 -5.41
C GLY A 249 2.18 16.79 -4.86
N LEU A 250 2.46 15.53 -4.49
CA LEU A 250 1.48 14.72 -3.76
C LEU A 250 1.24 15.33 -2.38
N LEU A 251 -0.03 15.63 -2.11
CA LEU A 251 -0.53 16.08 -0.82
C LEU A 251 -1.41 14.96 -0.23
N SER A 252 -1.25 14.69 1.06
CA SER A 252 -2.13 13.79 1.80
C SER A 252 -2.35 14.38 3.19
N LYS A 253 -3.58 14.26 3.70
CA LYS A 253 -3.93 14.65 5.08
C LYS A 253 -3.33 13.70 6.11
N ASP A 254 -2.95 12.50 5.68
CA ASP A 254 -2.24 11.50 6.47
C ASP A 254 -0.73 11.70 6.28
N MET A 255 -0.08 12.21 7.33
CA MET A 255 1.38 12.42 7.37
C MET A 255 2.16 11.11 7.27
N GLY A 256 1.66 10.02 7.83
CA GLY A 256 2.32 8.71 7.74
C GLY A 256 2.24 8.15 6.31
N LEU A 257 1.17 8.43 5.58
CA LEU A 257 1.07 8.13 4.16
C LEU A 257 2.04 8.99 3.32
N LEU A 258 2.13 10.30 3.61
CA LEU A 258 3.13 11.16 2.94
C LEU A 258 4.56 10.67 3.17
N GLN A 259 4.91 10.33 4.41
CA GLN A 259 6.21 9.77 4.73
C GLN A 259 6.50 8.52 3.88
N ARG A 260 5.55 7.58 3.78
CA ARG A 260 5.72 6.38 2.94
C ARG A 260 5.89 6.68 1.45
N VAL A 261 5.15 7.65 0.92
CA VAL A 261 5.32 8.09 -0.48
C VAL A 261 6.71 8.64 -0.70
N VAL A 262 7.20 9.50 0.18
CA VAL A 262 8.50 10.10 -0.05
C VAL A 262 9.62 9.10 0.20
N LEU A 263 9.45 8.13 1.11
CA LEU A 263 10.36 7.00 1.20
C LEU A 263 10.41 6.19 -0.11
N ALA A 264 9.26 5.93 -0.76
CA ALA A 264 9.19 5.28 -2.06
C ALA A 264 9.83 6.11 -3.18
N ASP A 265 9.66 7.44 -3.17
CA ASP A 265 10.36 8.35 -4.09
C ASP A 265 11.88 8.28 -3.91
N SER A 266 12.35 8.38 -2.67
CA SER A 266 13.77 8.26 -2.34
C SER A 266 14.31 6.89 -2.74
N ASP A 267 13.56 5.80 -2.52
CA ASP A 267 13.94 4.46 -2.98
C ASP A 267 14.07 4.37 -4.47
N ALA A 268 13.11 4.92 -5.21
CA ALA A 268 13.18 4.95 -6.66
C ALA A 268 14.45 5.66 -7.13
N ARG A 269 14.84 6.78 -6.50
CA ARG A 269 16.07 7.51 -6.82
C ARG A 269 17.32 6.69 -6.51
N MET A 270 17.38 6.06 -5.34
CA MET A 270 18.52 5.21 -4.98
C MET A 270 18.63 3.99 -5.91
N ALA A 271 17.52 3.40 -6.32
CA ALA A 271 17.50 2.29 -7.25
C ALA A 271 18.02 2.74 -8.63
N MET A 272 17.61 3.92 -9.09
CA MET A 272 18.13 4.53 -10.31
C MET A 272 19.64 4.80 -10.22
N THR A 273 20.17 5.20 -9.05
CA THR A 273 21.62 5.27 -8.81
C THR A 273 22.30 3.93 -9.04
N ALA A 274 21.79 2.86 -8.42
CA ALA A 274 22.36 1.51 -8.52
C ALA A 274 22.35 1.00 -9.98
N ILE A 275 21.22 1.15 -10.68
CA ILE A 275 21.07 0.72 -12.07
C ILE A 275 21.99 1.54 -12.98
N SER A 276 22.05 2.87 -12.82
CA SER A 276 22.91 3.74 -13.64
C SER A 276 24.39 3.43 -13.44
N TRP A 277 24.80 3.17 -12.19
CA TRP A 277 26.16 2.74 -11.89
C TRP A 277 26.49 1.40 -12.57
N HIS A 278 25.60 0.41 -12.45
CA HIS A 278 25.74 -0.88 -13.13
C HIS A 278 25.89 -0.74 -14.66
N LYS A 279 25.16 0.22 -15.25
CA LYS A 279 25.23 0.57 -16.68
C LYS A 279 26.45 1.41 -17.05
N LYS A 280 27.39 1.63 -16.13
CA LYS A 280 28.62 2.42 -16.29
C LYS A 280 28.33 3.89 -16.66
N GLN A 281 27.32 4.46 -16.01
CA GLN A 281 26.92 5.86 -16.16
C GLN A 281 27.13 6.60 -14.83
N PRO A 282 28.39 6.84 -14.42
CA PRO A 282 28.71 7.35 -13.09
C PRO A 282 28.16 8.76 -12.84
N GLU A 283 28.08 9.60 -13.86
CA GLU A 283 27.53 10.96 -13.75
C GLU A 283 26.02 10.94 -13.46
N ILE A 284 25.30 10.01 -14.10
CA ILE A 284 23.86 9.82 -13.90
C ILE A 284 23.59 9.22 -12.52
N ALA A 285 24.40 8.24 -12.11
CA ALA A 285 24.30 7.65 -10.77
C ALA A 285 24.48 8.71 -9.67
N GLU A 286 25.51 9.56 -9.80
CA GLU A 286 25.77 10.64 -8.84
C GLU A 286 24.64 11.68 -8.83
N ALA A 287 24.02 11.98 -9.98
CA ALA A 287 22.88 12.88 -10.05
C ALA A 287 21.66 12.34 -9.27
N TYR A 288 21.28 11.07 -9.46
CA TYR A 288 20.19 10.45 -8.70
C TYR A 288 20.49 10.32 -7.22
N TRP A 289 21.73 10.01 -6.87
CA TRP A 289 22.17 9.94 -5.49
C TRP A 289 21.99 11.29 -4.78
N ARG A 290 22.51 12.38 -5.38
CA ARG A 290 22.36 13.72 -4.82
C ARG A 290 20.90 14.11 -4.65
N ASP A 291 20.10 13.89 -5.68
CA ASP A 291 18.68 14.25 -5.66
C ASP A 291 17.88 13.42 -4.65
N GLY A 292 18.22 12.14 -4.51
CA GLY A 292 17.65 11.26 -3.48
C GLY A 292 18.00 11.73 -2.07
N CYS A 293 19.26 12.14 -1.85
CA CYS A 293 19.71 12.70 -0.57
C CYS A 293 19.01 14.02 -0.23
N ASP A 294 18.95 14.95 -1.17
CA ASP A 294 18.27 16.24 -0.98
C ASP A 294 16.80 16.03 -0.59
N ARG A 295 16.12 15.06 -1.22
CA ARG A 295 14.72 14.75 -0.90
C ARG A 295 14.53 14.20 0.51
N LEU A 296 15.45 13.36 0.98
CA LEU A 296 15.45 12.84 2.34
C LEU A 296 15.75 13.92 3.38
N THR A 297 16.63 14.86 3.06
CA THR A 297 16.90 16.03 3.91
C THR A 297 15.67 16.91 4.03
N ILE A 298 15.01 17.23 2.91
CA ILE A 298 13.76 18.00 2.91
C ILE A 298 12.69 17.32 3.77
N LEU A 299 12.57 15.99 3.70
CA LEU A 299 11.67 15.24 4.57
C LEU A 299 12.00 15.35 6.05
N ALA A 300 13.29 15.25 6.39
CA ALA A 300 13.73 15.39 7.77
C ALA A 300 13.39 16.79 8.29
N ASP A 301 13.59 17.82 7.47
CA ASP A 301 13.29 19.21 7.80
C ASP A 301 11.78 19.48 7.89
N GLU A 302 10.96 18.95 6.96
CA GLU A 302 9.50 19.09 6.97
C GLU A 302 8.85 18.30 8.12
N ALA A 303 9.40 17.14 8.48
CA ALA A 303 8.94 16.34 9.62
C ALA A 303 9.33 16.96 10.97
N THR A 304 10.32 17.86 11.02
CA THR A 304 10.89 18.43 12.26
C THR A 304 10.36 19.79 12.66
N GLY A 305 9.15 20.19 12.22
CA GLY A 305 8.44 21.36 12.78
C GLY A 305 8.39 21.39 14.32
N LYS A 306 8.58 20.24 14.99
CA LYS A 306 9.22 20.03 16.31
C LYS A 306 9.45 18.53 16.50
N ASN A 307 10.67 18.12 16.87
CA ASN A 307 11.05 16.84 17.48
C ASN A 307 10.19 15.59 17.14
N LEU A 308 10.38 15.02 15.95
CA LEU A 308 10.29 13.57 15.79
C LEU A 308 11.70 13.01 16.00
N ALA A 309 11.94 12.50 17.20
CA ALA A 309 13.17 11.83 17.58
C ALA A 309 13.33 10.51 16.82
N LEU A 310 13.70 10.58 15.55
CA LEU A 310 14.70 9.67 15.01
C LEU A 310 16.03 10.32 15.37
N GLY A 311 16.84 9.67 16.20
CA GLY A 311 18.03 10.29 16.80
C GLY A 311 18.99 10.87 15.76
N PHE A 312 18.96 12.20 15.60
CA PHE A 312 19.92 12.98 14.84
C PHE A 312 20.47 14.06 15.77
N ALA A 313 21.50 13.69 16.53
CA ALA A 313 22.33 14.64 17.25
C ALA A 313 23.68 14.60 16.54
N ASP A 314 23.84 15.50 15.56
CA ASP A 314 25.08 16.20 15.20
C ASP A 314 24.87 16.84 13.82
N GLY A 315 24.84 18.18 13.81
CA GLY A 315 24.45 18.98 12.67
C GLY A 315 25.41 18.85 11.49
N ASP A 316 24.92 18.24 10.41
CA ASP A 316 25.59 18.20 9.11
C ASP A 316 24.54 18.15 7.99
N VAL A 317 24.20 19.32 7.45
CA VAL A 317 22.98 19.62 6.67
C VAL A 317 22.96 18.99 5.26
N TYR A 318 23.98 18.21 4.88
CA TYR A 318 24.05 17.52 3.57
C TYR A 318 24.23 16.01 3.64
N ASN A 319 24.20 15.43 4.83
CA ASN A 319 24.85 14.15 4.98
C ASN A 319 23.82 13.01 4.94
N CYS A 320 23.71 12.40 3.76
CA CYS A 320 23.34 11.00 3.55
C CYS A 320 24.30 10.04 4.32
N THR A 321 24.85 10.44 5.48
CA THR A 321 25.81 9.67 6.29
C THR A 321 25.24 8.33 6.69
N ARG A 322 23.92 8.26 6.94
CA ARG A 322 23.21 6.99 7.16
C ARG A 322 23.37 6.02 5.98
N TYR A 323 23.38 6.55 4.76
CA TYR A 323 23.55 5.79 3.51
C TYR A 323 25.03 5.51 3.20
N ALA A 324 25.95 6.35 3.67
CA ALA A 324 27.39 6.25 3.40
C ALA A 324 28.15 5.28 4.32
N SER A 325 27.67 5.02 5.55
CA SER A 325 28.42 4.22 6.54
C SER A 325 27.82 2.87 6.89
N ASP A 326 26.56 2.61 6.54
CA ASP A 326 25.83 1.43 7.04
C ASP A 326 24.99 0.77 5.94
N SER A 327 25.57 -0.11 5.09
CA SER A 327 24.78 -0.83 4.09
C SER A 327 23.80 -1.85 4.68
N THR A 328 23.82 -2.04 6.00
CA THR A 328 22.93 -2.95 6.73
C THR A 328 21.48 -2.48 6.66
N TRP A 329 21.21 -1.16 6.64
CA TRP A 329 19.82 -0.69 6.48
C TRP A 329 19.26 -0.97 5.07
N ILE A 330 20.08 -0.99 4.01
CA ILE A 330 19.64 -1.36 2.65
C ILE A 330 19.16 -2.81 2.64
N ARG A 331 19.91 -3.70 3.33
CA ARG A 331 19.56 -5.12 3.45
C ARG A 331 18.35 -5.35 4.34
N GLU A 332 18.21 -4.59 5.42
CA GLU A 332 17.20 -4.84 6.46
C GLU A 332 15.86 -4.15 6.20
N VAL A 333 15.83 -3.02 5.49
CA VAL A 333 14.65 -2.14 5.49
C VAL A 333 13.77 -2.31 4.25
N ARG A 334 14.29 -2.73 3.07
CA ARG A 334 13.57 -2.43 1.80
C ARG A 334 13.46 -3.52 0.75
N GLY A 335 13.91 -4.74 1.02
CA GLY A 335 13.62 -5.89 0.15
C GLY A 335 14.22 -5.79 -1.26
N TRP A 336 15.27 -4.99 -1.45
CA TRP A 336 16.02 -4.94 -2.71
C TRP A 336 16.68 -6.29 -3.02
N PRO A 337 16.78 -6.67 -4.30
CA PRO A 337 17.55 -7.86 -4.70
C PRO A 337 19.03 -7.66 -4.36
N GLN A 338 19.70 -8.72 -3.90
CA GLN A 338 21.10 -8.67 -3.47
C GLN A 338 22.04 -8.12 -4.55
N GLN A 339 21.75 -8.36 -5.83
CA GLN A 339 22.52 -7.78 -6.94
C GLN A 339 22.50 -6.25 -6.97
N ALA A 340 21.33 -5.63 -6.78
CA ALA A 340 21.18 -4.18 -6.78
C ALA A 340 21.86 -3.56 -5.56
N ILE A 341 21.80 -4.24 -4.41
CA ILE A 341 22.58 -3.86 -3.22
C ILE A 341 24.07 -3.86 -3.55
N GLY A 342 24.57 -4.91 -4.23
CA GLY A 342 25.96 -4.99 -4.66
C GLY A 342 26.37 -3.84 -5.61
N TRP A 343 25.51 -3.48 -6.56
CA TRP A 343 25.76 -2.34 -7.47
C TRP A 343 25.83 -1.02 -6.70
N PHE A 344 24.92 -0.83 -5.74
CA PHE A 344 24.88 0.38 -4.94
C PHE A 344 26.07 0.48 -3.97
N GLU A 345 26.45 -0.61 -3.31
CA GLU A 345 27.64 -0.66 -2.47
C GLU A 345 28.91 -0.38 -3.29
N ASP A 346 28.96 -0.85 -4.54
CA ASP A 346 30.07 -0.56 -5.44
C ASP A 346 30.11 0.92 -5.85
N PHE A 347 28.95 1.52 -6.14
CA PHE A 347 28.83 2.96 -6.33
C PHE A 347 29.37 3.71 -5.12
N LEU A 348 28.92 3.39 -3.90
CA LEU A 348 29.35 4.08 -2.68
C LEU A 348 30.87 3.99 -2.43
N ARG A 349 31.48 2.84 -2.74
CA ARG A 349 32.93 2.63 -2.58
C ARG A 349 33.77 3.42 -3.59
N ASN A 350 33.29 3.55 -4.82
CA ASN A 350 34.06 4.12 -5.93
C ASN A 350 33.58 5.52 -6.35
N ARG A 351 32.55 6.03 -5.69
CA ARG A 351 32.01 7.38 -5.87
C ARG A 351 33.11 8.41 -5.61
N ASP A 352 33.19 9.39 -6.51
CA ASP A 352 33.97 10.61 -6.33
C ASP A 352 33.02 11.77 -6.00
N PRO A 353 32.91 12.19 -4.73
CA PRO A 353 32.03 13.31 -4.36
C PRO A 353 32.42 14.64 -5.03
N SER A 354 33.67 14.77 -5.47
CA SER A 354 34.21 15.98 -6.10
C SER A 354 33.93 16.05 -7.61
N ALA A 355 33.53 14.94 -8.23
CA ALA A 355 33.03 14.92 -9.59
C ALA A 355 31.68 15.66 -9.63
N ALA A 356 31.72 16.96 -9.88
CA ALA A 356 30.51 17.73 -10.14
C ALA A 356 29.82 17.11 -11.38
N PRO A 357 28.48 16.88 -11.35
CA PRO A 357 27.76 16.58 -12.58
C PRO A 357 28.09 17.70 -13.56
N ARG A 358 28.54 17.34 -14.78
CA ARG A 358 28.96 18.33 -15.77
C ARG A 358 27.91 19.43 -15.84
N GLU A 359 28.32 20.70 -15.72
CA GLU A 359 27.41 21.86 -15.76
C GLU A 359 26.47 21.81 -16.97
N SER A 360 26.91 21.20 -18.07
CA SER A 360 26.09 20.96 -19.26
C SER A 360 24.83 20.15 -18.97
N TYR A 361 24.84 19.16 -18.06
CA TYR A 361 23.67 18.33 -17.80
C TYR A 361 22.54 19.13 -17.15
N VAL A 362 22.86 19.89 -16.09
CA VAL A 362 21.90 20.77 -15.41
C VAL A 362 21.51 21.95 -16.30
N GLN A 363 22.45 22.52 -17.06
CA GLN A 363 22.15 23.62 -17.99
C GLN A 363 21.33 23.16 -19.21
N ASP A 364 21.54 21.96 -19.75
CA ASP A 364 20.76 21.41 -20.87
C ASP A 364 19.34 21.05 -20.41
N LEU A 365 19.21 20.52 -19.19
CA LEU A 365 17.94 20.30 -18.49
C LEU A 365 17.18 21.62 -18.25
N MET A 366 17.88 22.65 -17.75
CA MET A 366 17.31 23.98 -17.49
C MET A 366 17.00 24.77 -18.78
N ALA A 367 17.73 24.51 -19.87
CA ALA A 367 17.55 25.19 -21.16
C ALA A 367 16.54 24.49 -22.10
N GLY A 368 15.96 23.36 -21.68
CA GLY A 368 15.02 22.58 -22.50
C GLY A 368 15.63 22.04 -23.80
N LYS A 369 16.97 22.00 -23.90
CA LYS A 369 17.68 21.47 -25.06
C LYS A 369 17.74 19.95 -24.95
N ARG A 370 17.36 19.25 -26.02
CA ARG A 370 17.59 17.80 -26.12
C ARG A 370 19.10 17.55 -26.17
N PRO A 371 19.68 16.79 -25.24
CA PRO A 371 21.01 16.22 -25.43
C PRO A 371 20.91 15.18 -26.57
N GLY A 372 21.98 15.08 -27.36
CA GLY A 372 22.04 14.38 -28.64
C GLY A 372 21.58 12.91 -28.66
N GLU A 373 21.49 12.35 -29.87
CA GLU A 373 21.05 10.99 -30.21
C GLU A 373 21.46 9.95 -29.15
N GLY A 374 20.51 9.58 -28.28
CA GLY A 374 20.76 8.74 -27.10
C GLY A 374 19.85 9.02 -25.90
N SER A 375 19.04 10.09 -25.94
CA SER A 375 18.11 10.48 -24.88
C SER A 375 17.00 9.44 -24.67
N THR A 376 17.06 8.72 -23.55
CA THR A 376 16.01 7.82 -23.08
C THR A 376 14.91 8.62 -22.35
N LEU A 377 13.80 7.96 -21.98
CA LEU A 377 12.72 8.49 -21.12
C LEU A 377 13.20 9.23 -19.85
N MET A 378 14.47 9.00 -19.47
CA MET A 378 15.29 9.63 -18.43
C MET A 378 15.31 11.17 -18.45
N ASP A 379 15.47 11.79 -19.62
CA ASP A 379 15.71 13.24 -19.69
C ASP A 379 14.43 14.06 -19.50
N LEU A 380 13.27 13.47 -19.83
CA LEU A 380 11.97 14.11 -19.66
C LEU A 380 11.56 14.16 -18.18
N ALA A 381 11.94 13.16 -17.38
CA ALA A 381 11.60 13.10 -15.96
C ALA A 381 12.34 14.15 -15.13
N ILE A 382 13.64 14.31 -15.38
CA ILE A 382 14.47 15.28 -14.68
C ILE A 382 14.15 16.70 -15.15
N ALA A 383 13.85 16.91 -16.45
CA ALA A 383 13.47 18.23 -16.97
C ALA A 383 12.15 18.71 -16.34
N THR A 384 11.17 17.81 -16.19
CA THR A 384 9.86 18.17 -15.62
C THR A 384 9.95 18.47 -14.12
N ASP A 385 10.86 17.82 -13.39
CA ASP A 385 11.08 18.05 -11.96
C ASP A 385 11.86 19.36 -11.72
N VAL A 386 12.92 19.61 -12.50
CA VAL A 386 13.72 20.85 -12.43
C VAL A 386 12.88 22.09 -12.81
N PHE A 387 12.01 22.01 -13.83
CA PHE A 387 11.13 23.11 -14.22
C PHE A 387 10.03 23.44 -13.19
N ARG A 388 9.72 22.54 -12.24
CA ARG A 388 8.73 22.79 -11.17
C ARG A 388 9.33 23.26 -9.85
N ARG A 389 10.66 23.15 -9.67
CA ARG A 389 11.37 23.67 -8.49
C ARG A 389 11.44 25.20 -8.41
N SER A 390 10.82 25.95 -9.33
CA SER A 390 10.99 27.40 -9.40
C SER A 390 10.24 28.22 -8.34
N ASP A 391 9.21 27.69 -7.65
CA ASP A 391 8.68 28.33 -6.42
C ASP A 391 7.62 27.44 -5.70
N PRO A 392 8.02 26.64 -4.69
CA PRO A 392 7.09 25.85 -3.88
C PRO A 392 6.03 26.72 -3.19
N LEU A 393 6.36 27.97 -2.87
CA LEU A 393 5.45 28.93 -2.25
C LEU A 393 4.38 29.39 -3.24
N ALA A 394 4.74 29.60 -4.52
CA ALA A 394 3.79 29.94 -5.56
C ALA A 394 2.82 28.80 -5.86
N ASP A 395 3.28 27.54 -5.85
CA ASP A 395 2.39 26.38 -6.03
C ASP A 395 1.47 26.15 -4.82
N ILE A 396 1.97 26.32 -3.60
CA ILE A 396 1.15 26.31 -2.38
C ILE A 396 0.13 27.47 -2.41
N GLN A 397 0.53 28.68 -2.79
CA GLN A 397 -0.37 29.84 -2.92
C GLN A 397 -1.42 29.64 -4.01
N LYS A 398 -1.03 29.09 -5.17
CA LYS A 398 -1.93 28.81 -6.30
C LYS A 398 -2.91 27.67 -5.98
N ASN A 399 -2.51 26.71 -5.16
CA ASN A 399 -3.38 25.63 -4.69
C ASN A 399 -4.30 26.09 -3.54
N LEU A 400 -3.83 26.95 -2.62
CA LEU A 400 -4.66 27.62 -1.63
C LEU A 400 -5.69 28.56 -2.27
N GLN A 401 -5.34 29.18 -3.42
CA GLN A 401 -6.27 30.00 -4.21
C GLN A 401 -7.28 29.16 -5.03
N ARG A 402 -7.00 27.87 -5.28
CA ARG A 402 -7.91 26.96 -5.98
C ARG A 402 -8.98 26.36 -5.07
N ASP A 403 -8.73 26.26 -3.76
CA ASP A 403 -9.65 25.67 -2.80
C ASP A 403 -11.03 26.40 -2.79
N PRO A 404 -11.10 27.74 -2.71
CA PRO A 404 -12.38 28.45 -2.78
C PRO A 404 -13.09 28.27 -4.12
N LEU A 405 -12.33 28.14 -5.22
CA LEU A 405 -12.87 28.04 -6.57
C LEU A 405 -13.47 26.64 -6.83
N LEU A 406 -12.82 25.59 -6.33
CA LEU A 406 -13.33 24.22 -6.33
C LEU A 406 -14.54 24.05 -5.42
N GLN A 407 -14.56 24.75 -4.28
CA GLN A 407 -15.73 24.78 -3.38
C GLN A 407 -16.92 25.48 -4.04
N GLN A 408 -16.68 26.58 -4.75
CA GLN A 408 -17.70 27.32 -5.48
C GLN A 408 -18.23 26.55 -6.70
N GLU A 409 -17.36 25.83 -7.42
CA GLU A 409 -17.77 24.91 -8.50
C GLU A 409 -18.58 23.73 -7.96
N ARG A 410 -18.22 23.19 -6.80
CA ARG A 410 -18.98 22.14 -6.12
C ARG A 410 -20.36 22.61 -5.67
N GLU A 411 -20.47 23.79 -5.06
CA GLU A 411 -21.75 24.40 -4.69
C GLU A 411 -22.61 24.79 -5.91
N ARG A 412 -21.99 24.98 -7.09
CA ARG A 412 -22.70 25.17 -8.36
C ARG A 412 -23.20 23.86 -8.94
N ALA A 413 -22.47 22.76 -8.74
CA ALA A 413 -22.86 21.43 -9.18
C ALA A 413 -23.90 20.79 -8.25
N GLU A 414 -23.93 21.19 -6.98
CA GLU A 414 -24.90 20.74 -5.97
C GLU A 414 -26.25 21.53 -6.00
N ARG A 415 -26.31 22.66 -6.72
CA ARG A 415 -27.54 23.42 -7.03
C ARG A 415 -28.11 23.03 -8.38
#